data_AF-A0A9Q1CBH4-F1
#
_entry.id   AF-A0A9Q1CBH4-F1
#
_cell.length_a   1.000
_cell.length_b   1.000
_cell.length_c   1.000
_cell.angle_alpha   90.00
_cell.angle_beta   90.00
_cell.angle_gamma   90.00
#
_symmetry.space_group_name_H-M   'P 1'
#
loop_
_entity.id
_entity.type
_entity.pdbx_description
1 polymer ?
#
loop_
_entity_poly.entity_id
_entity_poly.type
_entity_poly.pdbx_seq_one_letter_code
_entity_poly.pdbx_strand_id
1 'polypeptide(L)'
;MEYDTDTSYYYRYLELPVGISHIQFEAKANNDVHIALSPSENSSDLYEIVIGGWKNTKSVIRRCKQCINLVSELTNRYLSANEFRWFWITFESNGAITVGRNNESTPFMKWTDPDPLEVQYLGYSTGFGNSGQFRFFGLC
;
A
#
# COMPACT_ATOMS: atom_id res chain seq x y z
N MET A 1 -6.15 13.31 7.91
CA MET A 1 -5.44 14.38 7.15
C MET A 1 -5.29 13.92 5.70
N GLU A 2 -5.22 14.85 4.75
CA GLU A 2 -4.96 14.54 3.34
C GLU A 2 -3.46 14.71 3.06
N TYR A 3 -2.88 13.78 2.31
CA TYR A 3 -1.46 13.74 1.94
C TYR A 3 -1.32 13.63 0.44
N ASP A 4 -0.41 14.39 -0.14
CA ASP A 4 -0.19 14.42 -1.58
C ASP A 4 1.17 13.83 -1.97
N THR A 5 1.24 13.28 -3.18
CA THR A 5 2.51 12.92 -3.82
C THR A 5 2.73 13.77 -5.06
N ASP A 6 3.98 14.12 -5.31
CA ASP A 6 4.44 14.64 -6.61
C ASP A 6 4.66 13.49 -7.61
N THR A 7 5.28 13.79 -8.75
CA THR A 7 5.59 12.84 -9.84
C THR A 7 6.84 11.99 -9.58
N SER A 8 7.50 12.17 -8.43
CA SER A 8 8.74 11.49 -8.08
C SER A 8 8.47 10.26 -7.22
N TYR A 9 9.14 9.16 -7.56
CA TYR A 9 8.94 7.90 -6.86
C TYR A 9 9.88 7.74 -5.65
N TYR A 10 9.46 8.37 -4.54
CA TYR A 10 10.02 8.17 -3.21
C TYR A 10 8.90 7.99 -2.18
N TYR A 11 9.19 7.25 -1.11
CA TYR A 11 8.24 7.07 -0.02
C TYR A 11 8.31 8.23 0.96
N ARG A 12 7.14 8.72 1.34
CA ARG A 12 6.94 9.60 2.50
C ARG A 12 6.41 8.72 3.61
N TYR A 13 6.99 8.78 4.80
CA TYR A 13 6.64 7.88 5.89
C TYR A 13 5.80 8.56 6.98
N LEU A 14 4.91 7.77 7.56
CA LEU A 14 4.16 8.06 8.77
C LEU A 14 4.51 6.98 9.79
N GLU A 15 4.82 7.37 11.01
CA GLU A 15 4.97 6.43 12.13
C GLU A 15 3.60 5.86 12.50
N LEU A 16 3.55 4.55 12.74
CA LEU A 16 2.33 3.84 13.10
C LEU A 16 2.17 3.78 14.62
N PRO A 17 0.94 3.91 15.15
CA PRO A 17 0.68 3.64 16.56
C PRO A 17 1.07 2.21 16.95
N VAL A 18 1.57 2.04 18.17
CA VAL A 18 2.01 0.73 18.68
C VAL A 18 0.85 -0.28 18.63
N GLY A 19 1.14 -1.48 18.11
CA GLY A 19 0.20 -2.59 18.07
C GLY A 19 -0.84 -2.53 16.94
N ILE A 20 -0.77 -1.53 16.06
CA ILE A 20 -1.63 -1.50 14.87
C ILE A 20 -1.18 -2.56 13.86
N SER A 21 -2.15 -3.29 13.33
CA SER A 21 -1.96 -4.33 12.30
C SER A 21 -2.97 -4.20 11.16
N HIS A 22 -3.75 -3.11 11.16
CA HIS A 22 -4.78 -2.82 10.19
C HIS A 22 -4.73 -1.34 9.82
N ILE A 23 -4.52 -1.05 8.53
CA ILE A 23 -4.52 0.30 7.98
C ILE A 23 -5.73 0.45 7.09
N GLN A 24 -6.44 1.56 7.26
CA GLN A 24 -7.51 1.98 6.37
C GLN A 24 -7.11 3.29 5.72
N PHE A 25 -7.35 3.39 4.41
CA PHE A 25 -7.02 4.59 3.67
C PHE A 25 -7.88 4.76 2.42
N GLU A 26 -7.98 6.00 1.98
CA GLU A 26 -8.46 6.34 0.65
C GLU A 26 -7.31 6.81 -0.22
N ALA A 27 -7.39 6.49 -1.52
CA ALA A 27 -6.49 7.04 -2.51
C ALA A 27 -7.26 7.56 -3.74
N LYS A 28 -6.84 8.70 -4.27
CA LYS A 28 -7.27 9.25 -5.57
C LYS A 28 -6.03 9.42 -6.45
N ALA A 29 -5.94 8.61 -7.49
CA ALA A 29 -4.82 8.58 -8.43
C ALA A 29 -5.24 7.90 -9.74
N ASN A 30 -4.58 8.19 -10.85
CA ASN A 30 -4.89 7.53 -12.12
C ASN A 30 -4.51 6.05 -12.12
N ASN A 31 -3.34 5.73 -11.55
CA ASN A 31 -2.72 4.41 -11.47
C ASN A 31 -1.56 4.43 -10.45
N ASP A 32 -1.01 3.25 -10.18
CA ASP A 32 0.22 3.03 -9.43
C ASP A 32 0.23 3.74 -8.07
N VAL A 33 -0.71 3.36 -7.18
CA VAL A 33 -0.61 3.69 -5.75
C VAL A 33 0.36 2.71 -5.11
N HIS A 34 1.35 3.23 -4.38
CA HIS A 34 2.34 2.43 -3.66
C HIS A 34 2.20 2.67 -2.17
N ILE A 35 2.03 1.59 -1.42
CA ILE A 35 2.10 1.56 0.04
C ILE A 35 3.32 0.73 0.44
N ALA A 36 4.13 1.27 1.34
CA ALA A 36 5.23 0.56 1.99
C ALA A 36 4.90 0.30 3.46
N LEU A 37 5.10 -0.92 3.92
CA LEU A 37 5.08 -1.25 5.35
C LEU A 37 6.51 -1.61 5.75
N SER A 38 7.08 -0.87 6.69
CA SER A 38 8.53 -0.93 6.97
C SER A 38 8.82 -0.90 8.47
N PRO A 39 9.91 -1.55 8.94
CA PRO A 39 10.42 -1.38 10.30
C PRO A 39 10.98 0.00 10.60
N SER A 40 11.48 0.72 9.59
CA SER A 40 11.96 2.09 9.76
C SER A 40 11.86 2.88 8.46
N GLU A 41 11.87 4.21 8.53
CA GLU A 41 11.87 5.08 7.34
C GLU A 41 13.10 4.90 6.43
N ASN A 42 14.20 4.36 6.96
CA ASN A 42 15.48 4.16 6.27
C ASN A 42 15.78 2.68 5.95
N SER A 43 14.84 1.77 6.22
CA SER A 43 15.01 0.34 5.98
C SER A 43 15.09 0.02 4.48
N SER A 44 15.99 -0.89 4.10
CA SER A 44 15.96 -1.52 2.78
C SER A 44 14.87 -2.58 2.66
N ASP A 45 14.44 -3.15 3.79
CA ASP A 45 13.39 -4.14 3.89
C ASP A 45 12.02 -3.49 4.12
N LEU A 46 11.07 -3.81 3.25
CA LEU A 46 9.69 -3.35 3.34
C LEU A 46 8.76 -4.28 2.57
N TYR A 47 7.49 -4.30 2.95
CA TYR A 47 6.45 -4.82 2.07
C TYR A 47 5.98 -3.71 1.15
N GLU A 48 6.21 -3.86 -0.16
CA GLU A 48 5.67 -2.94 -1.15
C GLU A 48 4.37 -3.51 -1.71
N ILE A 49 3.29 -2.77 -1.51
CA ILE A 49 1.96 -3.07 -2.00
C ILE A 49 1.66 -2.04 -3.10
N VAL A 50 1.50 -2.52 -4.33
CA VAL A 50 1.11 -1.68 -5.47
C VAL A 50 -0.34 -1.97 -5.82
N ILE A 51 -1.17 -0.94 -5.81
CA ILE A 51 -2.57 -1.01 -6.20
C ILE A 51 -2.75 -0.29 -7.52
N GLY A 52 -3.41 -0.94 -8.48
CA GLY A 52 -3.72 -0.34 -9.77
C GLY A 52 -2.48 0.06 -10.58
N GLY A 53 -1.41 -0.73 -10.52
CA GLY A 53 -0.28 -0.60 -11.43
C GLY A 53 -0.59 -1.07 -12.85
N TRP A 54 0.39 -0.94 -13.75
CA TRP A 54 0.27 -1.26 -15.19
C TRP A 54 -0.98 -0.61 -15.81
N LYS A 55 -1.09 0.72 -15.67
CA LYS A 55 -2.28 1.49 -16.12
C LYS A 55 -3.57 1.03 -15.44
N ASN A 56 -3.53 0.79 -14.12
CA ASN A 56 -4.69 0.43 -13.32
C ASN A 56 -5.32 -0.92 -13.71
N THR A 57 -4.48 -1.87 -14.13
CA THR A 57 -4.88 -3.23 -14.57
C THR A 57 -4.33 -4.36 -13.70
N LYS A 58 -3.38 -4.08 -12.81
CA LYS A 58 -2.73 -5.10 -11.97
C LYS A 58 -2.34 -4.55 -10.61
N SER A 59 -2.39 -5.37 -9.58
CA SER A 59 -1.91 -5.06 -8.24
C SER A 59 -0.95 -6.15 -7.76
N VAL A 60 0.06 -5.78 -6.96
CA VAL A 60 1.11 -6.71 -6.53
C VAL A 60 1.52 -6.50 -5.07
N ILE A 61 2.08 -7.55 -4.48
CA ILE A 61 2.83 -7.49 -3.21
C ILE A 61 4.29 -7.90 -3.49
N ARG A 62 5.24 -7.17 -2.91
CA ARG A 62 6.69 -7.43 -2.99
C ARG A 62 7.31 -7.32 -1.59
N ARG A 63 8.49 -7.93 -1.41
CA ARG A 63 9.25 -7.92 -0.15
C ARG A 63 10.38 -6.89 -0.08
N CYS A 64 10.43 -6.02 -1.09
CA CYS A 64 11.40 -4.94 -1.25
C CYS A 64 10.89 -3.95 -2.30
N LYS A 65 11.45 -2.73 -2.29
CA LYS A 65 11.15 -1.70 -3.30
C LYS A 65 11.49 -2.21 -4.70
N GLN A 66 10.49 -2.29 -5.57
CA GLN A 66 10.58 -2.68 -6.99
C GLN A 66 11.21 -4.04 -7.27
N CYS A 67 11.24 -4.95 -6.31
CA CYS A 67 11.74 -6.29 -6.57
C CYS A 67 10.66 -7.23 -7.12
N ILE A 68 10.90 -8.54 -7.07
CA ILE A 68 10.02 -9.54 -7.65
C ILE A 68 8.61 -9.45 -7.07
N ASN A 69 7.59 -9.54 -7.94
CA ASN A 69 6.19 -9.61 -7.50
C ASN A 69 5.94 -11.00 -6.91
N LEU A 70 5.71 -11.07 -5.60
CA LEU A 70 5.38 -12.30 -4.89
C LEU A 70 3.91 -12.67 -5.05
N VAL A 71 3.05 -11.64 -5.11
CA VAL A 71 1.65 -11.73 -5.50
C VAL A 71 1.43 -10.84 -6.71
N SER A 72 0.61 -11.29 -7.65
CA SER A 72 0.22 -10.52 -8.82
C SER A 72 -1.21 -10.83 -9.20
N GLU A 73 -2.10 -9.87 -8.97
CA GLU A 73 -3.53 -10.03 -9.22
C GLU A 73 -4.00 -9.06 -10.29
N LEU A 74 -4.86 -9.53 -11.18
CA LEU A 74 -5.51 -8.68 -12.18
C LEU A 74 -6.55 -7.81 -11.47
N THR A 75 -6.44 -6.50 -11.61
CA THR A 75 -7.33 -5.55 -10.95
C THR A 75 -7.82 -4.55 -11.98
N ASN A 76 -9.13 -4.43 -12.19
CA ASN A 76 -9.67 -3.54 -13.23
C ASN A 76 -10.13 -2.22 -12.64
N ARG A 77 -9.38 -1.14 -12.91
CA ARG A 77 -9.73 0.23 -12.51
C ARG A 77 -10.03 0.32 -11.01
N TYR A 78 -9.13 -0.18 -10.17
CA TYR A 78 -9.30 -0.10 -8.72
C TYR A 78 -9.09 1.32 -8.22
N LEU A 79 -8.22 2.10 -8.88
CA LEU A 79 -8.02 3.52 -8.64
C LEU A 79 -8.88 4.39 -9.56
N SER A 80 -9.00 5.67 -9.21
CA SER A 80 -9.67 6.70 -10.02
C SER A 80 -8.97 8.04 -9.84
N ALA A 81 -8.79 8.78 -10.93
CA ALA A 81 -8.27 10.14 -10.89
C ALA A 81 -9.29 11.16 -10.37
N ASN A 82 -10.59 10.80 -10.38
CA ASN A 82 -11.68 11.74 -10.12
C ASN A 82 -12.27 11.61 -8.71
N GLU A 83 -12.08 10.48 -8.04
CA GLU A 83 -12.70 10.19 -6.74
C GLU A 83 -11.74 9.43 -5.83
N PHE A 84 -11.88 9.65 -4.53
CA PHE A 84 -11.22 8.83 -3.52
C PHE A 84 -11.83 7.44 -3.50
N ARG A 85 -10.97 6.42 -3.45
CA ARG A 85 -11.37 5.03 -3.33
C ARG A 85 -10.72 4.40 -2.12
N TRP A 86 -11.54 3.66 -1.39
CA TRP A 86 -11.18 3.15 -0.08
C TRP A 86 -10.59 1.73 -0.16
N PHE A 87 -9.52 1.54 0.59
CA PHE A 87 -8.74 0.33 0.71
C PHE A 87 -8.42 0.04 2.17
N TRP A 88 -8.10 -1.22 2.43
CA TRP A 88 -7.59 -1.64 3.73
C TRP A 88 -6.47 -2.65 3.55
N ILE A 89 -5.53 -2.65 4.50
CA ILE A 89 -4.40 -3.56 4.55
C ILE A 89 -4.33 -4.13 5.96
N THR A 90 -4.22 -5.46 6.10
CA THR A 90 -3.76 -6.08 7.35
C THR A 90 -2.34 -6.59 7.20
N PHE A 91 -1.60 -6.55 8.31
CA PHE A 91 -0.26 -7.11 8.45
C PHE A 91 -0.13 -7.69 9.86
N GLU A 92 -0.21 -9.02 9.95
CA GLU A 92 -0.23 -9.74 11.22
C GLU A 92 1.18 -10.13 11.67
N SER A 93 1.37 -10.36 12.97
CA SER A 93 2.65 -10.80 13.54
C SER A 93 3.12 -12.16 13.03
N ASN A 94 2.23 -12.97 12.46
CA ASN A 94 2.54 -14.24 11.78
C ASN A 94 3.01 -14.04 10.32
N GLY A 95 3.16 -12.80 9.85
CA GLY A 95 3.57 -12.48 8.48
C GLY A 95 2.43 -12.38 7.46
N ALA A 96 1.17 -12.61 7.85
CA ALA A 96 0.05 -12.54 6.93
C ALA A 96 -0.23 -11.07 6.53
N ILE A 97 -0.17 -10.81 5.22
CA ILE A 97 -0.52 -9.54 4.60
C ILE A 97 -1.74 -9.76 3.74
N THR A 98 -2.79 -8.98 3.97
CA THR A 98 -3.97 -8.98 3.09
C THR A 98 -4.35 -7.58 2.69
N VAL A 99 -4.83 -7.43 1.46
CA VAL A 99 -5.23 -6.15 0.88
C VAL A 99 -6.63 -6.28 0.32
N GLY A 100 -7.50 -5.36 0.71
CA GLY A 100 -8.89 -5.35 0.26
C GLY A 100 -9.41 -3.96 -0.03
N ARG A 101 -10.68 -3.92 -0.44
CA ARG A 101 -11.41 -2.71 -0.82
C ARG A 101 -12.63 -2.54 0.06
N ASN A 102 -13.16 -1.32 0.10
CA ASN A 102 -14.42 -1.06 0.78
C ASN A 102 -15.57 -1.86 0.19
N ASN A 103 -16.51 -2.27 1.04
CA ASN A 103 -17.67 -3.10 0.71
C ASN A 103 -17.35 -4.50 0.15
N GLU A 104 -16.09 -4.95 0.25
CA GLU A 104 -15.67 -6.30 -0.11
C GLU A 104 -15.11 -6.99 1.13
N SER A 105 -15.75 -8.10 1.54
CA SER A 105 -15.30 -8.91 2.69
C SER A 105 -14.08 -9.78 2.36
N THR A 106 -13.80 -9.98 1.07
CA THR A 106 -12.71 -10.84 0.60
C THR A 106 -11.54 -9.96 0.16
N PRO A 107 -10.32 -10.20 0.66
CA PRO A 107 -9.14 -9.50 0.17
C PRO A 107 -8.87 -9.90 -1.28
N PHE A 108 -8.48 -8.93 -2.11
CA PHE A 108 -8.09 -9.19 -3.50
C PHE A 108 -6.61 -9.57 -3.62
N MET A 109 -5.78 -9.34 -2.59
CA MET A 109 -4.42 -9.90 -2.50
C MET A 109 -4.18 -10.46 -1.10
N LYS A 110 -3.48 -11.60 -1.03
CA LYS A 110 -3.05 -12.23 0.22
C LYS A 110 -1.67 -12.87 0.05
N TRP A 111 -0.81 -12.68 1.03
CA TRP A 111 0.50 -13.32 1.11
C TRP A 111 0.87 -13.56 2.57
N THR A 112 1.76 -14.52 2.85
CA THR A 112 2.31 -14.74 4.19
C THR A 112 3.82 -14.82 4.08
N ASP A 113 4.50 -13.91 4.76
CA ASP A 113 5.96 -13.90 4.86
C ASP A 113 6.45 -14.99 5.81
N PRO A 114 7.35 -15.91 5.40
CA PRO A 114 8.00 -16.83 6.33
C PRO A 114 8.96 -16.15 7.32
N ASP A 115 9.42 -14.91 7.06
CA ASP A 115 10.31 -14.14 7.94
C ASP A 115 9.77 -12.71 8.15
N PRO A 116 8.74 -12.56 9.02
CA PRO A 116 7.96 -11.34 9.11
C PRO A 116 8.76 -10.11 9.58
N LEU A 117 8.58 -8.99 8.89
CA LEU A 117 9.02 -7.67 9.35
C LEU A 117 8.21 -7.16 10.53
N GLU A 118 8.91 -6.53 11.48
CA GLU A 118 8.29 -5.71 12.53
C GLU A 118 7.88 -4.36 11.92
N VAL A 119 6.63 -4.24 11.47
CA VAL A 119 6.13 -3.02 10.81
C VAL A 119 5.89 -1.91 11.84
N GLN A 120 6.57 -0.78 11.66
CA GLN A 120 6.42 0.42 12.50
C GLN A 120 6.10 1.68 11.68
N TYR A 121 6.28 1.64 10.36
CA TYR A 121 6.08 2.78 9.48
C TYR A 121 5.22 2.42 8.28
N LEU A 122 4.37 3.39 7.90
CA LEU A 122 3.59 3.41 6.68
C LEU A 122 4.18 4.42 5.71
N GLY A 123 4.78 3.92 4.62
CA GLY A 123 5.21 4.73 3.50
C GLY A 123 4.12 4.85 2.44
N TYR A 124 3.97 6.02 1.84
CA TYR A 124 3.06 6.24 0.71
C TYR A 124 3.80 6.93 -0.45
N SER A 125 3.44 6.52 -1.66
CA SER A 125 3.98 7.06 -2.91
C SER A 125 3.05 6.76 -4.09
N THR A 126 3.37 7.31 -5.24
CA THR A 126 2.84 6.86 -6.53
C THR A 126 3.98 6.52 -7.49
N GLY A 127 3.69 5.70 -8.50
CA GLY A 127 4.70 5.31 -9.49
C GLY A 127 5.21 6.50 -10.32
N PHE A 128 6.42 6.38 -10.89
CA PHE A 128 7.07 7.44 -11.68
C PHE A 128 6.12 8.18 -12.64
N GLY A 129 6.12 9.51 -12.58
CA GLY A 129 5.30 10.34 -13.47
C GLY A 129 3.82 10.43 -13.10
N ASN A 130 3.39 9.80 -12.00
CA ASN A 130 2.03 9.89 -11.48
C ASN A 130 2.02 10.69 -10.19
N SER A 131 0.89 11.30 -9.87
CA SER A 131 0.62 11.90 -8.57
C SER A 131 -0.66 11.31 -8.00
N GLY A 132 -0.82 11.44 -6.69
CA GLY A 132 -1.99 10.95 -5.99
C GLY A 132 -2.22 11.68 -4.69
N GLN A 133 -3.46 11.57 -4.21
CA GLN A 133 -3.88 12.09 -2.93
C GLN A 133 -4.32 10.93 -2.05
N PHE A 134 -3.98 10.99 -0.77
CA PHE A 134 -4.16 9.93 0.21
C PHE A 134 -4.85 10.47 1.46
N ARG A 135 -5.71 9.65 2.07
CA ARG A 135 -6.28 9.94 3.39
C ARG A 135 -6.14 8.69 4.24
N PHE A 136 -5.42 8.79 5.35
CA PHE A 136 -5.27 7.68 6.29
C PHE A 136 -6.18 7.89 7.50
N PHE A 137 -6.72 6.78 8.02
CA PHE A 137 -7.66 6.78 9.14
C PHE A 137 -7.13 5.93 10.29
N GLY A 138 -7.39 6.37 11.53
CA GLY A 138 -7.02 5.62 12.74
C GLY A 138 -5.51 5.56 13.03
N LEU A 139 -4.71 6.47 12.44
CA LEU A 139 -3.26 6.56 12.67
C LEU A 139 -2.87 7.68 13.67
N CYS A 140 -3.83 8.19 14.44
CA CYS A 140 -3.64 9.31 15.38
C CYS A 140 -4.18 8.97 16.77
#